data_AF-A0A160LJ71-F1
#
_entry.id   AF-A0A160LJ71-F1
#
_cell.length_a   1.000
_cell.length_b   1.000
_cell.length_c   1.000
_cell.angle_alpha   90.00
_cell.angle_beta   90.00
_cell.angle_gamma   90.00
#
_symmetry.space_group_name_H-M   'P 1'
#
loop_
_entity.id
_entity.type
_entity.pdbx_description
1 polymer ?
#
loop_
_entity_poly.entity_id
_entity_poly.type
_entity_poly.pdbx_seq_one_letter_code
_entity_poly.pdbx_strand_id
1 'polypeptide(L)'
;MSTKPVLTKDAFKVLSGKLDQGNQYLFKELKHILIDNFEGINTNQASSIINRAYTRRDGILVKEGKYCSLRATAKESTNGLEEAKYILEDALKKIEKIPTSSIETIEQFNELIKIRTKLNEFIGEHII
;
A
#
# COMPACT_ATOMS: atom_id res chain seq x y z
N MET A 1 -2.50 -13.45 -30.21
CA MET A 1 -3.62 -12.76 -29.54
C MET A 1 -3.33 -11.26 -29.56
N SER A 2 -4.28 -10.44 -30.02
CA SER A 2 -4.11 -8.99 -30.04
C SER A 2 -4.24 -8.45 -28.62
N THR A 3 -3.18 -7.85 -28.09
CA THR A 3 -3.16 -7.30 -26.73
C THR A 3 -3.74 -5.90 -26.75
N LYS A 4 -4.80 -5.64 -25.98
CA LYS A 4 -5.35 -4.28 -25.84
C LYS A 4 -4.51 -3.49 -24.83
N PRO A 5 -4.11 -2.25 -25.14
CA PRO A 5 -3.41 -1.42 -24.16
C PRO A 5 -4.38 -1.00 -23.04
N VAL A 6 -4.01 -1.28 -21.80
CA VAL A 6 -4.76 -0.85 -20.61
C VAL A 6 -4.05 0.34 -19.98
N LEU A 7 -4.78 1.44 -19.77
CA LEU A 7 -4.24 2.62 -19.09
C LEU A 7 -4.04 2.28 -17.60
N THR A 8 -2.91 2.74 -17.06
CA THR A 8 -2.54 2.46 -15.67
C THR A 8 -3.57 3.01 -14.67
N LYS A 9 -4.16 4.17 -14.98
CA LYS A 9 -5.19 4.82 -14.16
C LYS A 9 -6.46 3.98 -14.05
N ASP A 10 -6.92 3.40 -15.16
CA ASP A 10 -8.13 2.57 -15.18
C ASP A 10 -7.91 1.27 -14.39
N ALA A 11 -6.73 0.67 -14.55
CA ALA A 11 -6.37 -0.50 -13.79
C ALA A 11 -6.26 -0.21 -12.28
N PHE A 12 -5.74 0.96 -11.90
CA PHE A 12 -5.72 1.38 -10.50
C PHE A 12 -7.13 1.56 -9.96
N LYS A 13 -8.04 2.14 -10.75
CA LYS A 13 -9.47 2.27 -10.36
C LYS A 13 -10.14 0.92 -10.15
N VAL A 14 -9.86 -0.07 -11.00
CA VAL A 14 -10.39 -1.44 -10.83
C VAL A 14 -9.83 -2.07 -9.56
N LEU A 15 -8.52 -1.99 -9.34
CA LEU A 15 -7.89 -2.55 -8.14
C LEU A 15 -8.42 -1.85 -6.87
N SER A 16 -8.48 -0.52 -6.83
CA SER A 16 -9.04 0.17 -5.66
C SER A 16 -10.51 -0.17 -5.44
N GLY A 17 -11.31 -0.38 -6.50
CA GLY A 17 -12.71 -0.80 -6.35
C GLY A 17 -12.90 -2.25 -5.88
N LYS A 18 -11.94 -3.15 -6.14
CA LYS A 18 -12.06 -4.59 -5.87
C LYS A 18 -11.36 -5.07 -4.60
N LEU A 19 -10.35 -4.32 -4.13
CA LEU A 19 -9.60 -4.66 -2.93
C LEU A 19 -10.21 -3.95 -1.73
N ASP A 20 -10.19 -4.60 -0.57
CA ASP A 20 -10.64 -4.01 0.69
C ASP A 20 -9.46 -3.37 1.41
N GLN A 21 -9.74 -2.29 2.14
CA GLN A 21 -8.74 -1.59 2.94
C GLN A 21 -8.26 -2.51 4.08
N GLY A 22 -6.96 -2.48 4.39
CA GLY A 22 -6.36 -3.34 5.43
C GLY A 22 -6.12 -4.80 5.01
N ASN A 23 -6.78 -5.31 3.98
CA ASN A 23 -6.58 -6.67 3.50
C ASN A 23 -5.27 -6.84 2.71
N GLN A 24 -4.68 -8.04 2.82
CA GLN A 24 -3.47 -8.45 2.11
C GLN A 24 -3.80 -9.37 0.95
N TYR A 25 -3.20 -9.11 -0.20
CA TYR A 25 -3.41 -9.84 -1.44
C TYR A 25 -2.09 -10.31 -2.05
N LEU A 26 -2.06 -11.52 -2.56
CA LEU A 26 -0.94 -12.05 -3.32
C LEU A 26 -0.89 -11.43 -4.72
N PHE A 27 0.32 -11.33 -5.27
CA PHE A 27 0.54 -10.84 -6.63
C PHE A 27 -0.25 -11.63 -7.69
N LYS A 28 -0.52 -12.93 -7.45
CA LYS A 28 -1.33 -13.76 -8.35
C LYS A 28 -2.81 -13.35 -8.35
N GLU A 29 -3.35 -13.01 -7.19
CA GLU A 29 -4.75 -12.59 -7.04
C GLU A 29 -4.97 -11.25 -7.74
N LEU A 30 -4.06 -10.30 -7.56
CA LEU A 30 -4.07 -9.02 -8.25
C LEU A 30 -4.04 -9.19 -9.78
N LYS A 31 -3.26 -10.15 -10.29
CA LYS A 31 -3.22 -10.46 -11.73
C LYS A 31 -4.56 -10.98 -12.22
N HIS A 32 -5.18 -11.90 -11.49
CA HIS A 32 -6.50 -12.42 -11.87
C HIS A 32 -7.53 -11.30 -11.91
N ILE A 33 -7.57 -10.42 -10.89
CA ILE A 33 -8.48 -9.27 -10.89
C ILE A 33 -8.32 -8.42 -12.16
N LEU A 34 -7.08 -8.13 -12.59
CA LEU A 34 -6.86 -7.36 -13.82
C LEU A 34 -7.26 -8.12 -15.09
N ILE A 35 -6.96 -9.42 -15.17
CA ILE A 35 -7.29 -10.26 -16.33
C ILE A 35 -8.82 -10.41 -16.48
N ASP A 36 -9.53 -10.58 -15.37
CA ASP A 36 -10.98 -10.76 -15.37
C ASP A 36 -11.74 -9.47 -15.68
N ASN A 37 -11.11 -8.30 -15.50
CA ASN A 37 -11.76 -6.99 -15.70
C ASN A 37 -11.29 -6.25 -16.96
N PHE A 38 -10.27 -6.73 -17.67
CA PHE A 38 -9.79 -6.12 -18.92
C PHE A 38 -9.67 -7.17 -20.03
N GLU A 39 -10.53 -7.07 -21.04
CA GLU A 39 -10.48 -7.95 -22.19
C GLU A 39 -9.14 -7.80 -22.96
N GLY A 40 -8.44 -8.91 -23.19
CA GLY A 40 -7.22 -8.93 -23.99
C GLY A 40 -5.97 -8.41 -23.29
N ILE A 41 -6.00 -8.17 -21.98
CA ILE A 41 -4.79 -7.96 -21.18
C ILE A 41 -4.05 -9.29 -21.01
N ASN A 42 -2.73 -9.27 -21.17
CA ASN A 42 -1.91 -10.45 -20.88
C ASN A 42 -1.25 -10.38 -19.49
N THR A 43 -0.72 -11.52 -19.04
CA THR A 43 -0.06 -11.66 -17.72
C THR A 43 1.11 -10.69 -17.52
N ASN A 44 1.84 -10.34 -18.56
CA ASN A 44 2.99 -9.44 -18.49
C ASN A 44 2.53 -7.98 -18.30
N GLN A 45 1.48 -7.56 -19.01
CA GLN A 45 0.86 -6.26 -18.85
C GLN A 45 0.27 -6.11 -17.44
N ALA A 46 -0.46 -7.13 -16.96
CA ALA A 46 -0.98 -7.15 -15.59
C ALA A 46 0.15 -7.04 -14.56
N SER A 47 1.24 -7.80 -14.73
CA SER A 47 2.42 -7.72 -13.85
C SER A 47 3.06 -6.34 -13.84
N SER A 48 3.21 -5.72 -15.02
CA SER A 48 3.77 -4.37 -15.16
C SER A 48 2.90 -3.32 -14.47
N ILE A 49 1.57 -3.43 -14.59
CA ILE A 49 0.62 -2.55 -13.91
C ILE A 49 0.73 -2.69 -12.39
N ILE A 50 0.73 -3.92 -11.87
CA ILE A 50 0.85 -4.16 -10.42
C ILE A 50 2.19 -3.62 -9.90
N ASN A 51 3.28 -3.83 -10.65
CA ASN A 51 4.58 -3.27 -10.31
C ASN A 51 4.53 -1.75 -10.21
N ARG A 52 3.88 -1.06 -11.16
CA ARG A 52 3.68 0.39 -11.07
C ARG A 52 2.81 0.78 -9.88
N ALA A 53 1.80 -0.01 -9.54
CA ALA A 53 0.89 0.26 -8.44
C ALA A 53 1.58 0.31 -7.08
N TYR A 54 2.66 -0.46 -6.85
CA TYR A 54 3.40 -0.40 -5.58
C TYR A 54 4.74 0.35 -5.64
N THR A 55 5.36 0.51 -6.82
CA THR A 55 6.66 1.21 -6.93
C THR A 55 6.55 2.71 -7.17
N ARG A 56 5.47 3.19 -7.79
CA ARG A 56 5.35 4.63 -8.09
C ARG A 56 4.90 5.44 -6.88
N ARG A 57 5.24 6.73 -6.90
CA ARG A 57 4.79 7.69 -5.88
C ARG A 57 3.28 7.82 -5.84
N ASP A 58 2.64 7.90 -7.02
CA ASP A 58 1.20 7.92 -7.25
C ASP A 58 0.57 6.50 -7.30
N GLY A 59 1.34 5.48 -6.95
CA GLY A 59 0.84 4.11 -6.83
C GLY A 59 -0.20 3.98 -5.72
N ILE A 60 -1.11 3.02 -5.86
CA ILE A 60 -2.20 2.77 -4.91
C ILE A 60 -1.94 1.57 -3.98
N LEU A 61 -0.84 0.84 -4.16
CA LEU A 61 -0.49 -0.33 -3.37
C LEU A 61 0.76 -0.09 -2.53
N VAL A 62 0.85 -0.85 -1.43
CA VAL A 62 2.07 -1.12 -0.67
C VAL A 62 2.40 -2.59 -0.82
N LYS A 63 3.69 -2.94 -0.90
CA LYS A 63 4.15 -4.33 -0.97
C LYS A 63 4.96 -4.68 0.28
N GLU A 64 4.61 -5.79 0.91
CA GLU A 64 5.25 -6.35 2.10
C GLU A 64 5.56 -7.84 1.86
N GLY A 65 6.81 -8.14 1.50
CA GLY A 65 7.22 -9.47 1.08
C GLY A 65 6.45 -9.94 -0.17
N LYS A 66 5.66 -11.01 -0.02
CA LYS A 66 4.83 -11.58 -1.09
C LYS A 66 3.43 -10.96 -1.18
N TYR A 67 3.06 -10.13 -0.22
CA TYR A 67 1.73 -9.53 -0.10
C TYR A 67 1.73 -8.09 -0.58
N CYS A 68 0.58 -7.67 -1.08
CA CYS A 68 0.27 -6.31 -1.47
C CYS A 68 -1.03 -5.88 -0.78
N SER A 69 -1.10 -4.64 -0.32
CA SER A 69 -2.30 -4.04 0.26
C SER A 69 -2.56 -2.67 -0.36
N LEU A 70 -3.79 -2.17 -0.27
CA LEU A 70 -4.09 -0.78 -0.63
C LEU A 70 -3.32 0.19 0.29
N ARG A 71 -2.87 1.32 -0.29
CA ARG A 71 -2.43 2.46 0.51
C ARG A 71 -3.62 3.07 1.23
N ALA A 72 -3.37 3.74 2.36
CA ALA A 72 -4.39 4.48 3.10
C ALA A 72 -5.18 5.45 2.21
N THR A 73 -4.50 6.13 1.29
CA THR A 73 -5.08 7.14 0.40
C THR A 73 -5.68 6.57 -0.91
N ALA A 74 -5.77 5.25 -1.06
CA ALA A 74 -6.18 4.62 -2.32
C ALA A 74 -7.71 4.50 -2.49
N LYS A 75 -8.46 4.55 -1.38
CA LYS A 75 -9.91 4.66 -1.35
C LYS A 75 -10.29 5.92 -0.57
N GLU A 76 -11.25 6.68 -1.09
CA GLU A 76 -11.98 7.65 -0.27
C GLU A 76 -12.83 6.83 0.71
N SER A 77 -12.53 6.96 2.01
CA SER A 77 -13.34 6.30 3.04
C SER A 77 -14.61 7.09 3.26
N THR A 78 -15.74 6.41 3.45
CA THR A 78 -16.96 7.06 3.96
C THR A 78 -16.83 7.40 5.45
N ASN A 79 -15.80 6.88 6.13
CA ASN A 79 -15.52 7.10 7.55
C ASN A 79 -14.13 7.73 7.72
N GLY A 80 -14.10 9.03 8.02
CA GLY A 80 -12.86 9.79 8.19
C GLY A 80 -12.00 9.32 9.37
N LEU A 81 -12.57 8.68 10.39
CA LEU A 81 -11.80 8.13 11.51
C LEU A 81 -10.99 6.89 11.07
N GLU A 82 -11.60 6.01 10.29
CA GLU A 82 -10.89 4.85 9.73
C GLU A 82 -9.79 5.29 8.77
N GLU A 83 -10.05 6.30 7.93
CA GLU A 83 -9.03 6.86 7.05
C GLU A 83 -7.84 7.43 7.82
N ALA A 84 -8.11 8.21 8.88
CA ALA A 84 -7.06 8.72 9.75
C ALA A 84 -6.24 7.59 10.40
N LYS A 85 -6.88 6.53 10.90
CA LYS A 85 -6.18 5.37 11.46
C LYS A 85 -5.29 4.68 10.43
N TYR A 86 -5.80 4.43 9.22
CA TYR A 86 -5.01 3.83 8.16
C TYR A 86 -3.81 4.69 7.75
N ILE A 87 -3.96 6.02 7.71
CA ILE A 87 -2.85 6.94 7.42
C ILE A 87 -1.77 6.83 8.49
N LEU A 88 -2.17 6.78 9.78
CA LEU A 88 -1.24 6.64 10.90
C LEU A 88 -0.52 5.28 10.88
N GLU A 89 -1.25 4.19 10.63
CA GLU A 89 -0.67 2.85 10.48
C GLU A 89 0.33 2.76 9.32
N ASP A 90 -0.01 3.33 8.16
CA ASP A 90 0.91 3.39 7.00
C ASP A 90 2.15 4.24 7.30
N ALA A 91 2.00 5.36 8.00
CA ALA A 91 3.12 6.18 8.44
C ALA A 91 4.03 5.41 9.43
N LEU A 92 3.45 4.71 10.40
CA LEU A 92 4.19 3.88 11.35
C LEU A 92 4.99 2.80 10.63
N LYS A 93 4.35 2.04 9.73
CA LYS A 93 5.05 1.00 8.92
C LYS A 93 6.19 1.55 8.09
N LYS A 94 6.06 2.77 7.56
CA LYS A 94 7.14 3.44 6.83
C LYS A 94 8.31 3.80 7.75
N ILE A 95 8.01 4.29 8.95
CA ILE A 95 9.01 4.61 9.97
C ILE A 95 9.77 3.36 10.42
N GLU A 96 9.09 2.23 10.61
CA GLU A 96 9.71 0.96 11.02
C GLU A 96 10.67 0.37 9.97
N LYS A 97 10.53 0.77 8.70
CA LYS A 97 11.42 0.35 7.61
C LYS A 97 12.66 1.24 7.46
N ILE A 98 12.79 2.33 8.25
CA ILE A 98 13.98 3.17 8.24
C ILE A 98 15.14 2.35 8.85
N PRO A 99 16.25 2.13 8.10
CA PRO A 99 17.39 1.39 8.63
C PRO A 99 17.99 2.12 9.84
N THR A 100 18.25 1.42 10.93
CA THR A 100 18.95 2.01 12.09
C THR A 100 20.34 2.53 11.73
N SER A 101 20.97 2.00 10.67
CA SER A 101 22.23 2.51 10.15
C SER A 101 22.16 3.93 9.57
N SER A 102 20.96 4.47 9.29
CA SER A 102 20.78 5.86 8.87
C SER A 102 20.57 6.82 10.05
N ILE A 103 20.73 6.34 11.28
CA ILE A 103 20.60 7.14 12.51
C ILE A 103 21.99 7.33 13.08
N GLU A 104 22.44 8.59 13.16
CA GLU A 104 23.83 8.92 13.50
C GLU A 104 24.04 9.08 15.00
N THR A 105 23.01 9.50 15.74
CA THR A 105 23.13 9.79 17.17
C THR A 105 22.07 9.10 18.03
N ILE A 106 22.38 8.97 19.33
CA ILE A 106 21.46 8.43 20.33
C ILE A 106 20.23 9.33 20.47
N GLU A 107 20.38 10.65 20.35
CA GLU A 107 19.29 11.61 20.40
C GLU A 107 18.30 11.39 19.24
N GLN A 108 18.81 11.21 18.01
CA GLN A 108 17.97 10.91 16.85
C GLN A 108 17.23 9.58 17.01
N PHE A 109 17.90 8.56 17.58
CA PHE A 109 17.27 7.29 17.88
C PHE A 109 16.14 7.45 18.90
N ASN A 110 16.38 8.19 19.98
CA ASN A 110 15.39 8.46 21.01
C ASN A 110 14.20 9.27 20.47
N GLU A 111 14.42 10.22 19.56
CA GLU A 111 13.34 10.94 18.87
C GLU A 111 12.51 10.02 17.99
N LEU A 112 13.15 9.11 17.24
CA LEU A 112 12.46 8.11 16.43
C LEU A 112 11.55 7.22 17.30
N ILE A 113 12.05 6.76 18.46
CA ILE A 113 11.25 5.99 19.41
C ILE A 113 10.06 6.81 19.91
N LYS A 114 10.26 8.08 20.29
CA LYS A 114 9.16 8.96 20.73
C LYS A 114 8.09 9.15 19.64
N ILE A 115 8.48 9.29 18.38
CA ILE A 115 7.55 9.41 17.25
C ILE A 115 6.72 8.11 17.12
N ARG A 116 7.37 6.94 17.19
CA ARG A 116 6.68 5.64 17.13
C ARG A 116 5.68 5.47 18.27
N THR A 117 6.07 5.78 19.51
CA THR A 117 5.18 5.69 20.68
C THR A 117 3.95 6.56 20.50
N LYS A 118 4.12 7.83 20.09
CA LYS A 118 3.00 8.75 19.85
C LYS A 118 2.06 8.26 18.75
N LEU A 119 2.60 7.71 17.66
CA LEU A 119 1.77 7.16 16.59
C LEU A 119 0.93 5.97 17.08
N ASN A 120 1.50 5.07 17.86
CA ASN A 120 0.76 3.94 18.46
C ASN A 120 -0.35 4.40 19.40
N GLU A 121 -0.07 5.41 20.24
CA GLU A 121 -1.09 6.04 21.11
C GLU A 121 -2.28 6.59 20.30
N PHE A 122 -2.03 7.21 19.14
CA PHE A 122 -3.09 7.72 18.27
C PHE A 122 -3.88 6.63 17.54
N ILE A 123 -3.24 5.50 17.21
CA ILE A 123 -3.90 4.35 16.57
C ILE A 123 -4.79 3.59 17.58
N GLY A 124 -4.43 3.63 18.86
CA GLY A 124 -5.11 2.92 19.94
C GLY A 124 -4.50 1.54 20.23
N GLU A 125 -3.30 1.26 19.71
CA GLU A 125 -2.53 0.06 20.07
C GLU A 125 -1.65 0.39 21.29
N HIS A 126 -2.04 -0.11 22.47
CA HIS A 126 -1.13 -0.13 23.61
C HIS A 126 -0.06 -1.20 23.38
N ILE A 127 1.19 -0.79 23.16
CA ILE A 127 2.34 -1.68 23.32
C ILE A 127 2.44 -2.00 24.82
N ILE A 128 2.15 -3.25 25.19
CA ILE A 128 2.44 -3.82 26.52
C ILE A 128 3.85 -4.38 26.49
#